data_AF-Q6ULR7-F1
#
_entry.id   AF-Q6ULR7-F1
#
_cell.length_a   1.000
_cell.length_b   1.000
_cell.length_c   1.000
_cell.angle_alpha   90.00
_cell.angle_beta   90.00
_cell.angle_gamma   90.00
#
_symmetry.space_group_name_H-M   'P 1'
#
loop_
_entity.id
_entity.type
_entity.pdbx_description
1 polymer ?
#
loop_
_entity_poly.entity_id
_entity_poly.type
_entity_poly.pdbx_seq_one_letter_code
_entity_poly.pdbx_strand_id
1 'polypeptide(L)'
;PKGLVRCAHSPIGEFTYKSSCAFSCEEGFELYGSTQLECTSQGQWTEEVPSCQVVKCSSLAVPGKINMSCSGEPVFGTVCKFACPEGWTLNGSAARTCGATGHWSGLLPTCEAPTESNIPLVAGLSAAGLSLLTLAPF
;
A
#
# COMPACT_ATOMS: atom_id res chain seq x y z
N PRO A 1 -21.95 -9.35 -1.04
CA PRO A 1 -21.82 -9.67 0.40
C PRO A 1 -20.54 -10.48 0.67
N LYS A 2 -19.70 -10.04 1.60
CA LYS A 2 -18.40 -10.65 1.94
C LYS A 2 -18.41 -11.35 3.31
N GLY A 3 -19.60 -11.83 3.68
CA GLY A 3 -19.88 -12.52 4.92
C GLY A 3 -20.43 -13.91 4.65
N LEU A 4 -20.18 -14.80 5.60
CA LEU A 4 -20.68 -16.16 5.67
C LEU A 4 -21.58 -16.29 6.89
N VAL A 5 -22.71 -16.96 6.73
CA VAL A 5 -23.65 -17.27 7.80
C VAL A 5 -23.79 -18.78 7.97
N ARG A 6 -23.83 -19.25 9.21
CA ARG A 6 -24.07 -20.65 9.56
C ARG A 6 -25.14 -20.72 10.63
N CYS A 7 -26.27 -21.35 10.32
CA CYS A 7 -27.39 -21.44 11.24
C CYS A 7 -27.58 -22.87 11.75
N ALA A 8 -27.91 -22.97 13.04
CA ALA A 8 -28.46 -24.14 13.68
C ALA A 8 -29.95 -23.89 13.92
N HIS A 9 -30.80 -24.74 13.35
CA HIS A 9 -32.25 -24.59 13.42
C HIS A 9 -32.85 -25.43 14.55
N SER A 10 -33.94 -24.91 15.11
CA SER A 10 -34.76 -25.63 16.08
C SER A 10 -35.49 -26.79 15.40
N PRO A 11 -35.77 -27.92 16.10
CA PRO A 11 -36.57 -29.02 15.56
C PRO A 11 -37.99 -28.63 15.15
N ILE A 12 -38.47 -27.49 15.66
CA ILE A 12 -39.83 -26.98 15.43
C ILE A 12 -39.92 -26.24 14.08
N GLY A 13 -38.80 -25.76 13.54
CA GLY A 13 -38.74 -25.09 12.26
C GLY A 13 -37.51 -24.19 12.10
N GLU A 14 -37.21 -23.84 10.85
CA GLU A 14 -36.10 -22.94 10.52
C GLU A 14 -36.39 -21.51 11.01
N PHE A 15 -35.36 -20.85 11.54
CA PHE A 15 -35.42 -19.46 12.02
C PHE A 15 -36.46 -19.19 13.12
N THR A 16 -36.93 -20.24 13.80
CA THR A 16 -37.89 -20.16 14.93
C THR A 16 -37.18 -20.07 16.28
N TYR A 17 -37.94 -19.94 17.37
CA TYR A 17 -37.44 -19.93 18.75
C TYR A 17 -36.34 -20.99 18.99
N LYS A 18 -35.22 -20.54 19.57
CA LYS A 18 -33.96 -21.30 19.79
C LYS A 18 -33.13 -21.61 18.53
N SER A 19 -33.51 -21.09 17.36
CA SER A 19 -32.60 -21.09 16.22
C SER A 19 -31.48 -20.09 16.47
N SER A 20 -30.26 -20.41 16.04
CA SER A 20 -29.11 -19.54 16.19
C SER A 20 -28.31 -19.46 14.89
N CYS A 21 -27.81 -18.27 14.55
CA CYS A 21 -26.99 -18.03 13.37
C CYS A 21 -25.67 -17.38 13.78
N ALA A 22 -24.56 -17.99 13.40
CA ALA A 22 -23.22 -17.46 13.56
C ALA A 22 -22.76 -16.80 12.25
N PHE A 23 -22.04 -15.68 12.39
CA PHE A 23 -21.58 -14.84 11.30
C PHE A 23 -20.06 -14.75 11.31
N SER A 24 -19.46 -14.77 10.12
CA SER A 24 -18.03 -14.58 9.92
C SER A 24 -17.78 -13.84 8.61
N CYS A 25 -16.65 -13.17 8.48
CA CYS A 25 -16.28 -12.47 7.26
C CYS A 25 -15.23 -13.23 6.45
N GLU A 26 -15.21 -13.00 5.13
CA GLU A 26 -14.12 -13.45 4.26
C GLU A 26 -12.79 -12.79 4.68
N GLU A 27 -11.66 -13.36 4.27
CA GLU A 27 -10.34 -12.79 4.52
C GLU A 27 -10.25 -11.32 4.03
N GLY A 28 -9.66 -10.47 4.87
CA GLY A 28 -9.53 -9.04 4.60
C GLY A 28 -10.80 -8.22 4.83
N PHE A 29 -11.81 -8.82 5.45
CA PHE A 29 -12.99 -8.14 5.98
C PHE A 29 -13.13 -8.39 7.48
N GLU A 30 -13.60 -7.39 8.20
CA GLU A 30 -13.81 -7.42 9.63
C GLU A 30 -15.31 -7.39 9.95
N LEU A 31 -15.73 -8.18 10.94
CA LEU A 31 -17.12 -8.26 11.36
C LEU A 31 -17.46 -7.12 12.30
N TYR A 32 -18.47 -6.34 11.95
CA TYR A 32 -18.99 -5.23 12.74
C TYR A 32 -20.42 -5.52 13.17
N GLY A 33 -20.61 -5.68 14.48
CA GLY A 33 -21.86 -6.12 15.11
C GLY A 33 -21.69 -7.45 15.85
N SER A 34 -22.80 -8.15 16.08
CA SER A 34 -22.82 -9.41 16.84
C SER A 34 -22.31 -10.59 16.01
N THR A 35 -21.45 -11.42 16.60
CA THR A 35 -20.94 -12.65 15.94
C THR A 35 -21.98 -13.76 15.85
N GLN A 36 -23.04 -13.68 16.67
CA GLN A 36 -24.10 -14.66 16.74
C GLN A 36 -25.44 -13.99 17.07
N LEU A 37 -26.51 -14.48 16.43
CA LEU A 37 -27.88 -14.10 16.71
C LEU A 37 -28.67 -15.33 17.18
N GLU A 38 -29.61 -15.14 18.09
CA GLU A 38 -30.57 -16.16 18.51
C GLU A 38 -32.01 -15.67 18.35
N CYS A 39 -32.90 -16.55 17.90
CA CYS A 39 -34.32 -16.26 17.80
C CYS A 39 -34.99 -16.51 19.16
N THR A 40 -35.51 -15.43 19.75
CA THR A 40 -36.13 -15.42 21.07
C THR A 40 -37.54 -16.01 21.05
N SER A 41 -38.12 -16.25 22.22
CA SER A 41 -39.49 -16.75 22.35
C SER A 41 -40.54 -15.77 21.83
N GLN A 42 -40.15 -14.50 21.60
CA GLN A 42 -40.99 -13.47 21.00
C GLN A 42 -40.95 -13.52 19.46
N GLY A 43 -40.23 -14.47 18.87
CA GLY A 43 -40.06 -14.57 17.41
C GLY A 43 -39.16 -13.49 16.83
N GLN A 44 -38.34 -12.83 17.66
CA GLN A 44 -37.40 -11.79 17.26
C GLN A 44 -35.96 -12.25 17.47
N TRP A 45 -35.06 -11.83 16.60
CA TRP A 45 -33.62 -12.03 16.79
C TRP A 45 -33.08 -11.13 17.89
N THR A 46 -32.07 -11.60 18.61
CA THR A 46 -31.45 -10.88 19.73
C THR A 46 -30.85 -9.55 19.35
N GLU A 47 -30.32 -9.43 18.14
CA GLU A 47 -29.63 -8.23 17.63
C GLU A 47 -29.84 -8.12 16.10
N GLU A 48 -29.42 -7.00 15.54
CA GLU A 48 -29.40 -6.78 14.09
C GLU A 48 -28.33 -7.62 13.37
N VAL A 49 -28.54 -7.86 12.07
CA VAL A 49 -27.59 -8.60 11.24
C VAL A 49 -26.26 -7.82 11.15
N PRO A 50 -25.12 -8.44 11.49
CA PRO A 50 -23.82 -7.77 11.43
C PRO A 50 -23.39 -7.49 9.98
N SER A 51 -22.45 -6.56 9.83
CA SER A 51 -21.87 -6.22 8.52
C SER A 51 -20.40 -6.64 8.44
N CYS A 52 -19.95 -7.03 7.25
CA CYS A 52 -18.53 -7.24 6.97
C CYS A 52 -17.95 -6.03 6.26
N GLN A 53 -17.01 -5.35 6.90
CA GLN A 53 -16.38 -4.14 6.39
C GLN A 53 -14.96 -4.46 5.92
N VAL A 54 -14.55 -3.88 4.79
CA VAL A 54 -13.19 -4.12 4.28
C VAL A 54 -12.16 -3.58 5.26
N VAL A 55 -11.12 -4.36 5.52
CA VAL A 55 -10.01 -3.96 6.39
C VAL A 55 -9.30 -2.75 5.78
N LYS A 56 -9.04 -1.74 6.61
CA LYS A 56 -8.35 -0.51 6.23
C LYS A 56 -6.90 -0.57 6.68
N CYS A 57 -5.97 -0.21 5.80
CA CYS A 57 -4.59 0.05 6.18
C CYS A 57 -4.39 1.51 6.57
N SER A 58 -3.37 1.77 7.38
CA SER A 58 -2.92 3.13 7.67
C SER A 58 -2.51 3.85 6.39
N SER A 59 -2.74 5.16 6.30
CA SER A 59 -2.19 5.94 5.19
C SER A 59 -0.65 5.87 5.20
N LEU A 60 -0.03 5.68 4.03
CA LEU A 60 1.43 5.63 3.91
C LEU A 60 2.00 7.04 3.93
N ALA A 61 2.81 7.34 4.93
CA ALA A 61 3.60 8.57 4.98
C ALA A 61 4.88 8.38 4.18
N VAL A 62 4.95 8.99 3.01
CA VAL A 62 6.02 8.79 2.04
C VAL A 62 7.19 9.76 2.31
N PRO A 63 8.39 9.28 2.68
CA PRO A 63 9.52 10.16 3.01
C PRO A 63 10.27 10.64 1.77
N GLY A 64 10.74 11.89 1.80
CA GLY A 64 11.69 12.42 0.82
C GLY A 64 11.11 12.66 -0.58
N LYS A 65 11.97 12.57 -1.60
CA LYS A 65 11.60 12.75 -3.02
C LYS A 65 11.32 11.40 -3.66
N ILE A 66 10.17 10.81 -3.37
CA ILE A 66 9.72 9.56 -4.00
C ILE A 66 8.26 9.73 -4.43
N ASN A 67 7.96 9.28 -5.64
CA ASN A 67 6.64 9.36 -6.22
C ASN A 67 5.85 8.11 -5.85
N MET A 68 4.63 8.29 -5.33
CA MET A 68 3.72 7.19 -4.98
C MET A 68 2.44 7.26 -5.81
N SER A 69 2.00 6.12 -6.32
CA SER A 69 0.71 5.97 -7.00
C SER A 69 0.02 4.70 -6.53
N CYS A 70 -1.22 4.81 -6.04
CA CYS A 70 -1.99 3.69 -5.51
C CYS A 70 -3.19 3.35 -6.40
N SER A 71 -3.60 2.09 -6.39
CA SER A 71 -4.77 1.63 -7.14
C SER A 71 -6.11 2.17 -6.61
N GLY A 72 -6.13 2.78 -5.42
CA GLY A 72 -7.33 3.35 -4.80
C GLY A 72 -7.10 3.68 -3.32
N GLU A 73 -8.20 3.71 -2.56
CA GLU A 73 -8.20 3.90 -1.10
C GLU A 73 -7.36 2.83 -0.37
N PRO A 74 -6.80 3.12 0.81
CA PRO A 74 -5.92 2.21 1.54
C PRO A 74 -6.71 1.10 2.25
N VAL A 75 -7.25 0.15 1.47
CA VAL A 75 -8.03 -1.00 1.93
C VAL A 75 -7.39 -2.31 1.48
N PHE A 76 -7.79 -3.43 2.08
CA PHE A 76 -7.27 -4.75 1.75
C PHE A 76 -7.18 -5.00 0.24
N GLY A 77 -6.02 -5.44 -0.22
CA GLY A 77 -5.73 -5.71 -1.63
C GLY A 77 -5.26 -4.49 -2.43
N THR A 78 -5.35 -3.26 -1.91
CA THR A 78 -4.81 -2.07 -2.58
C THR A 78 -3.31 -2.19 -2.74
N VAL A 79 -2.81 -1.81 -3.93
CA VAL A 79 -1.38 -1.80 -4.24
C VAL A 79 -0.92 -0.37 -4.52
N CYS A 80 0.10 0.08 -3.79
CA CYS A 80 0.81 1.33 -4.02
C CYS A 80 2.17 1.05 -4.66
N LYS A 81 2.47 1.75 -5.75
CA LYS A 81 3.73 1.69 -6.48
C LYS A 81 4.56 2.94 -6.22
N PHE A 82 5.87 2.75 -6.16
CA PHE A 82 6.85 3.77 -5.83
C PHE A 82 7.87 3.91 -6.95
N ALA A 83 8.22 5.15 -7.28
CA ALA A 83 9.23 5.48 -8.27
C ALA A 83 10.11 6.62 -7.79
N CYS A 84 11.41 6.53 -8.09
CA CYS A 84 12.33 7.61 -7.82
C CYS A 84 12.31 8.66 -8.93
N PRO A 85 12.73 9.91 -8.63
CA PRO A 85 12.99 10.93 -9.63
C PRO A 85 13.99 10.45 -10.69
N GLU A 86 14.01 11.13 -11.82
CA GLU A 86 14.96 10.82 -12.89
C GLU A 86 16.41 10.90 -12.40
N GLY A 87 17.22 9.90 -12.77
CA GLY A 87 18.62 9.77 -12.34
C GLY A 87 18.83 9.18 -10.95
N TRP A 88 17.77 8.96 -10.16
CA TRP A 88 17.86 8.34 -8.83
C TRP A 88 17.53 6.85 -8.89
N THR A 89 18.15 6.08 -7.99
CA THR A 89 17.94 4.62 -7.92
C THR A 89 17.02 4.28 -6.76
N LEU A 90 16.00 3.44 -7.01
CA LEU A 90 15.11 2.93 -5.97
C LEU A 90 15.78 1.78 -5.24
N ASN A 91 15.88 1.90 -3.92
CA ASN A 91 16.32 0.83 -3.04
C ASN A 91 15.11 0.22 -2.30
N GLY A 92 14.96 -1.10 -2.40
CA GLY A 92 13.85 -1.87 -1.84
C GLY A 92 12.78 -2.24 -2.87
N SER A 93 11.60 -2.66 -2.41
CA SER A 93 10.49 -3.05 -3.29
C SER A 93 9.72 -1.83 -3.79
N ALA A 94 9.52 -1.78 -5.11
CA ALA A 94 8.75 -0.76 -5.80
C ALA A 94 7.24 -0.81 -5.55
N ALA A 95 6.75 -1.79 -4.79
CA ALA A 95 5.33 -1.91 -4.48
C ALA A 95 5.08 -2.32 -3.01
N ARG A 96 3.95 -1.84 -2.51
CA ARG A 96 3.35 -2.19 -1.21
C ARG A 96 1.90 -2.57 -1.40
N THR A 97 1.47 -3.60 -0.71
CA THR A 97 0.11 -4.14 -0.77
C THR A 97 -0.51 -4.10 0.62
N CYS A 98 -1.73 -3.60 0.73
CA CYS A 98 -2.47 -3.60 1.98
C CYS A 98 -2.94 -5.04 2.30
N GLY A 99 -2.44 -5.59 3.40
CA GLY A 99 -2.73 -6.96 3.85
C GLY A 99 -4.03 -7.09 4.63
N ALA A 100 -4.48 -8.33 4.82
CA ALA A 100 -5.75 -8.65 5.49
C ALA A 100 -5.78 -8.24 6.97
N THR A 101 -4.61 -7.98 7.58
CA THR A 101 -4.47 -7.53 8.97
C THR A 101 -4.41 -6.01 9.12
N GLY A 102 -4.64 -5.24 8.04
CA GLY A 102 -4.58 -3.78 8.06
C GLY A 102 -3.15 -3.22 8.03
N HIS A 103 -2.17 -4.07 7.70
CA HIS A 103 -0.77 -3.68 7.59
C HIS A 103 -0.28 -3.76 6.14
N TRP A 104 0.53 -2.80 5.74
CA TRP A 104 1.19 -2.82 4.42
C TRP A 104 2.31 -3.86 4.36
N SER A 105 2.51 -4.42 3.18
CA SER A 105 3.55 -5.42 2.97
C SER A 105 4.96 -4.81 3.03
N GLY A 106 5.72 -5.07 4.08
CA GLY A 106 7.12 -4.63 4.21
C GLY A 106 7.29 -3.12 4.42
N LEU A 107 8.54 -2.65 4.37
CA LEU A 107 8.92 -1.26 4.67
C LEU A 107 8.92 -0.36 3.43
N LEU A 108 8.70 0.94 3.59
CA LEU A 108 8.78 1.88 2.47
C LEU A 108 10.18 1.86 1.81
N PRO A 109 10.26 1.91 0.46
CA PRO A 109 11.53 2.00 -0.23
C PRO A 109 12.15 3.40 -0.07
N THR A 110 13.45 3.50 -0.37
CA THR A 110 14.20 4.77 -0.36
C THR A 110 14.76 5.08 -1.75
N CYS A 111 15.02 6.35 -2.03
CA CYS A 111 15.70 6.78 -3.25
C CYS A 111 17.13 7.21 -2.95
N GLU A 112 18.07 6.67 -3.72
CA GLU A 112 19.49 6.98 -3.63
C GLU A 112 19.89 7.92 -4.77
N ALA A 113 20.58 9.00 -4.42
CA ALA A 113 21.05 9.98 -5.39
C ALA A 113 22.16 9.38 -6.26
N PRO A 114 22.23 9.76 -7.55
CA PRO A 114 23.36 9.38 -8.37
C PRO A 114 24.65 9.95 -7.78
N THR A 115 25.69 9.14 -7.67
CA THR A 115 27.03 9.63 -7.35
C THR A 115 27.52 10.43 -8.55
N GLU A 116 27.63 11.75 -8.42
CA GLU A 116 28.16 12.68 -9.43
C GLU A 116 29.31 12.03 -10.21
N SER A 117 29.07 11.77 -11.50
CA SER A 117 30.06 11.27 -12.44
C SER A 117 31.21 12.26 -12.48
N ASN A 118 32.40 11.82 -12.04
CA ASN A 118 33.65 12.58 -12.11
C ASN A 118 33.73 13.35 -13.43
N ILE A 119 33.50 14.67 -13.39
CA ILE A 119 33.87 15.56 -14.48
C ILE A 119 35.39 15.63 -14.41
N PRO A 120 36.16 15.05 -15.36
CA PRO A 120 37.56 15.41 -15.43
C PRO A 120 37.57 16.89 -15.78
N LEU A 121 38.01 17.73 -14.85
CA LEU A 121 38.52 19.06 -15.18
C LEU A 121 39.70 18.84 -16.13
N VAL A 122 39.42 18.76 -17.43
CA VAL A 122 40.45 18.99 -18.44
C VAL A 122 40.78 20.47 -18.30
N ALA A 123 41.74 20.76 -17.42
CA ALA A 123 42.38 22.06 -17.33
C ALA A 123 42.93 22.36 -18.73
N GLY A 124 42.25 23.25 -19.44
CA GLY A 124 42.76 23.81 -20.69
C GLY A 124 44.08 24.50 -20.39
N LEU A 125 45.19 23.83 -20.68
CA LEU A 125 46.49 24.46 -20.79
C LEU A 125 46.46 25.33 -22.06
N SER A 126 45.99 26.56 -21.91
CA SER A 126 46.25 27.61 -22.88
C SER A 126 47.75 27.89 -22.84
N ALA A 127 48.50 27.28 -23.77
CA ALA A 127 49.87 27.68 -24.05
C ALA A 127 49.83 29.01 -24.79
N ALA A 128 49.71 30.10 -24.04
CA ALA A 128 50.05 31.42 -24.52
C ALA A 128 51.58 31.54 -24.56
N GLY A 129 52.13 31.77 -25.75
CA GLY A 129 53.44 32.40 -25.91
C GLY A 129 54.46 31.58 -26.69
N LEU A 130 54.71 31.99 -27.93
CA LEU A 130 55.92 32.74 -28.29
C LEU A 130 55.74 33.28 -29.72
N SER A 131 55.48 34.58 -29.84
CA SER A 131 55.59 35.31 -31.10
C SER A 131 57.02 35.23 -31.59
N LEU A 132 57.26 34.44 -32.64
CA LEU A 132 58.46 34.57 -33.46
C LEU A 132 58.27 35.77 -34.38
N LEU A 133 58.85 36.91 -34.02
CA LEU A 133 59.08 38.02 -34.94
C LEU A 133 60.09 37.55 -35.98
N THR A 134 59.61 37.16 -37.15
CA THR A 134 60.44 36.98 -38.35
C THR A 134 60.88 38.36 -38.83
N LEU A 135 62.13 38.75 -38.57
CA LEU A 135 62.76 39.88 -39.25
C LEU A 135 63.03 39.49 -40.71
N ALA A 136 62.55 40.34 -41.62
CA ALA A 136 62.72 40.27 -43.06
C ALA A 136 64.18 40.61 -43.47
N PRO A 137 64.59 40.29 -44.71
CA PRO A 137 65.98 40.25 -45.14
C PRO A 137 66.47 41.58 -45.71
N PHE A 138 67.77 41.89 -45.56
CA PHE A 138 68.64 42.55 -46.55
C PHE A 138 70.10 42.29 -46.20
#